data_AF-A0A6P1GEA0-F1
#
_entry.id   AF-A0A6P1GEA0-F1
#
_cell.length_a   1.000
_cell.length_b   1.000
_cell.length_c   1.000
_cell.angle_alpha   90.00
_cell.angle_beta   90.00
_cell.angle_gamma   90.00
#
_symmetry.space_group_name_H-M   'P 1'
#
loop_
_entity.id
_entity.type
_entity.pdbx_description
1 polymer ?
#
loop_
_entity_poly.entity_id
_entity_poly.type
_entity_poly.pdbx_seq_one_letter_code
_entity_poly.pdbx_strand_id
1 'polypeptide(L)'
;MNQFPSSQSVPSANPERLFFALWIIFSVLTALADIIAIVRHPELTLQILPQTALGLAICLPFGAVAILLRRRRLKRQAARDAFLQAMARLD
;
A
#
# COMPACT_ATOMS: atom_id res chain seq x y z
N MET A 1 10.97 2.78 -30.67
CA MET A 1 10.50 1.42 -30.98
C MET A 1 9.51 1.01 -29.90
N ASN A 2 8.22 0.94 -30.23
CA ASN A 2 7.17 0.50 -29.31
C ASN A 2 7.35 -1.00 -29.04
N GLN A 3 7.97 -1.35 -27.92
CA GLN A 3 8.00 -2.73 -27.44
C GLN A 3 6.55 -3.19 -27.24
N PHE A 4 6.16 -4.24 -27.96
CA PHE A 4 4.86 -4.88 -27.86
C PHE A 4 4.46 -5.07 -26.38
N PRO A 5 3.31 -4.54 -25.92
CA PRO A 5 2.89 -4.65 -24.52
C PRO A 5 2.57 -6.09 -24.09
N SER A 6 2.43 -7.03 -25.05
CA SER A 6 2.25 -8.46 -24.78
C SER A 6 3.45 -9.11 -24.07
N SER A 7 4.66 -8.56 -24.24
CA SER A 7 5.88 -9.07 -23.59
C SER A 7 6.15 -8.43 -22.22
N GLN A 8 5.40 -7.40 -21.82
CA GLN A 8 5.55 -6.80 -20.51
C GLN A 8 4.93 -7.69 -19.45
N SER A 9 5.77 -8.27 -18.59
CA SER A 9 5.33 -9.02 -17.41
C SER A 9 4.49 -8.11 -16.51
N VAL A 10 3.23 -8.51 -16.28
CA VAL A 10 2.39 -7.83 -15.30
C VAL A 10 3.05 -8.06 -13.95
N PRO A 11 3.43 -7.00 -13.21
CA PRO A 11 4.08 -7.17 -11.92
C PRO A 11 3.18 -7.94 -10.97
N SER A 12 3.77 -8.87 -10.21
CA SER A 12 3.05 -9.70 -9.26
C SER A 12 2.39 -8.83 -8.18
N ALA A 13 1.26 -9.27 -7.65
CA ALA A 13 0.55 -8.58 -6.57
C ALA A 13 1.18 -8.83 -5.18
N ASN A 14 2.19 -9.70 -5.10
CA ASN A 14 2.86 -10.07 -3.86
C ASN A 14 3.51 -8.89 -3.12
N PRO A 15 4.31 -8.02 -3.76
CA PRO A 15 4.87 -6.85 -3.09
C PRO A 15 3.78 -5.87 -2.61
N GLU A 16 2.72 -5.66 -3.40
CA GLU A 16 1.57 -4.82 -2.99
C GLU A 16 0.94 -5.34 -1.69
N ARG A 17 0.64 -6.64 -1.63
CA ARG A 17 0.06 -7.30 -0.45
C ARG A 17 1.00 -7.20 0.76
N LEU A 18 2.30 -7.38 0.56
CA LEU A 18 3.29 -7.29 1.63
C LEU A 18 3.31 -5.87 2.23
N PHE A 19 3.36 -4.83 1.39
CA PHE A 19 3.36 -3.44 1.88
C PHE A 19 2.04 -3.05 2.56
N PHE A 20 0.89 -3.53 2.05
CA PHE A 20 -0.39 -3.34 2.75
C PHE A 20 -0.42 -4.06 4.10
N ALA A 21 0.05 -5.31 4.15
CA ALA A 21 0.09 -6.08 5.40
C ALA A 21 1.01 -5.42 6.42
N LEU A 22 2.21 -4.98 6.02
CA LEU A 22 3.13 -4.24 6.89
C LEU A 22 2.48 -2.94 7.39
N TRP A 23 1.84 -2.17 6.50
CA TRP A 23 1.18 -0.93 6.90
C TRP A 23 0.11 -1.17 7.98
N ILE A 24 -0.74 -2.19 7.78
CA ILE A 24 -1.79 -2.55 8.74
C ILE A 24 -1.18 -3.04 10.06
N ILE A 25 -0.24 -3.98 10.01
CA ILE A 25 0.38 -4.58 11.20
C ILE A 25 1.06 -3.51 12.06
N PHE A 26 1.87 -2.65 11.45
CA PHE A 26 2.54 -1.57 12.19
C PHE A 26 1.55 -0.57 12.76
N SER A 27 0.53 -0.17 11.99
CA SER A 27 -0.49 0.78 12.48
C SER A 27 -1.27 0.21 13.67
N VAL A 28 -1.63 -1.07 13.63
CA VAL A 28 -2.34 -1.76 14.71
C VAL A 28 -1.46 -1.91 15.94
N LEU A 29 -0.19 -2.28 15.77
CA LEU A 29 0.78 -2.39 16.87
C LEU A 29 1.01 -1.05 17.56
N THR A 30 1.21 0.02 16.80
CA THR A 30 1.38 1.38 17.35
C THR A 30 0.14 1.81 18.13
N ALA A 31 -1.06 1.63 17.56
CA ALA A 31 -2.30 1.96 18.25
C ALA A 31 -2.50 1.14 19.55
N LEU A 32 -2.20 -0.15 19.53
CA LEU A 32 -2.29 -1.02 20.72
C LEU A 32 -1.31 -0.60 21.81
N ALA A 33 -0.06 -0.32 21.45
CA ALA A 33 0.95 0.14 22.41
C ALA A 33 0.50 1.42 23.11
N ASP A 34 -0.06 2.36 22.35
CA ASP A 34 -0.52 3.64 22.88
C ASP A 34 -1.79 3.51 23.72
N ILE A 35 -2.74 2.66 23.33
CA ILE A 35 -3.92 2.35 24.16
C ILE A 35 -3.47 1.76 25.51
N ILE A 36 -2.52 0.82 25.49
CA ILE A 36 -1.98 0.23 26.72
C ILE A 36 -1.29 1.30 27.57
N ALA A 37 -0.54 2.21 26.95
CA ALA A 37 0.13 3.31 27.66
C ALA A 37 -0.86 4.28 28.31
N ILE A 38 -1.93 4.66 27.60
CA ILE A 38 -3.00 5.54 28.11
C ILE A 38 -3.75 4.88 29.27
N VAL A 39 -4.05 3.59 29.16
CA VAL A 39 -4.74 2.84 30.23
C VAL A 39 -3.85 2.71 31.48
N ARG A 40 -2.54 2.54 31.31
CA ARG A 40 -1.59 2.45 32.44
C ARG A 40 -1.28 3.80 33.07
N HIS A 41 -1.23 4.87 32.28
CA HIS A 41 -0.80 6.21 32.68
C HIS A 41 -1.74 7.28 32.12
N PRO A 42 -3.00 7.36 32.61
CA PRO A 42 -3.98 8.30 32.10
C PRO A 42 -3.56 9.76 32.28
N GLU A 43 -2.73 10.07 33.27
CA GLU A 43 -2.14 11.38 33.52
C GLU A 43 -1.17 11.84 32.42
N LEU A 44 -0.59 10.90 31.66
CA LEU A 44 0.34 11.19 30.56
C LEU A 44 -0.34 11.21 29.19
N THR A 45 -1.67 11.05 29.12
CA THR A 45 -2.43 10.96 27.86
C THR A 45 -2.14 12.11 26.90
N LEU A 46 -2.02 13.35 27.40
CA LEU A 46 -1.72 14.54 26.59
C LEU A 46 -0.31 14.52 25.99
N GLN A 47 0.62 13.77 26.58
CA GLN A 47 1.98 13.58 26.05
C GLN A 47 2.05 12.38 25.09
N ILE A 48 1.22 11.36 25.29
CA ILE A 48 1.17 10.15 24.45
C ILE A 48 0.50 10.44 23.10
N LEU A 49 -0.62 11.18 23.07
CA LEU A 49 -1.36 11.50 21.84
C LEU A 49 -0.49 12.05 20.68
N PRO A 50 0.38 13.05 20.88
CA PRO A 50 1.22 13.54 19.80
C PRO A 50 2.28 12.52 19.34
N GLN A 51 2.75 11.64 20.24
CA GLN A 51 3.65 10.54 19.88
C GLN A 51 2.94 9.48 19.06
N THR A 52 1.69 9.15 19.39
CA THR A 52 0.82 8.27 18.60
C THR A 52 0.62 8.80 17.19
N ALA A 53 0.31 10.09 17.06
CA ALA A 53 0.13 10.73 15.76
C ALA A 53 1.41 10.65 14.91
N LEU A 54 2.58 10.86 15.53
CA LEU A 54 3.87 10.69 14.85
C LEU A 54 4.14 9.24 14.46
N GLY A 55 3.88 8.28 15.35
CA GLY A 55 4.05 6.85 15.07
C GLY A 55 3.18 6.37 13.91
N LEU A 56 1.91 6.80 13.87
CA LEU A 56 1.01 6.52 12.76
C LEU A 56 1.42 7.24 11.48
N ALA A 57 1.95 8.47 11.56
CA ALA A 57 2.48 9.19 10.40
C ALA A 57 3.66 8.45 9.75
N ILE A 58 4.51 7.80 10.55
CA ILE A 58 5.62 6.95 10.06
C ILE A 58 5.09 5.70 9.34
N CYS A 59 3.86 5.26 9.63
CA CYS A 59 3.24 4.12 8.97
C CYS A 59 2.70 4.46 7.55
N LEU A 60 2.32 5.73 7.30
CA LEU A 60 1.78 6.19 6.01
C LEU A 60 2.64 5.88 4.76
N PRO A 61 3.98 5.99 4.76
CA PRO A 61 4.79 5.64 3.59
C PRO A 61 4.60 4.19 3.12
N PHE A 62 4.36 3.24 4.02
CA PHE A 62 4.09 1.85 3.62
C PHE A 62 2.79 1.73 2.81
N GLY A 63 1.73 2.40 3.26
CA GLY A 63 0.47 2.49 2.53
C GLY A 63 0.63 3.22 1.19
N ALA A 64 1.38 4.32 1.16
CA ALA A 64 1.65 5.08 -0.06
C ALA A 64 2.40 4.24 -1.12
N VAL A 65 3.42 3.49 -0.70
CA VAL A 65 4.15 2.56 -1.58
C VAL A 65 3.22 1.46 -2.12
N ALA A 66 2.38 0.88 -1.27
CA ALA A 66 1.41 -0.14 -1.68
C ALA A 66 0.43 0.39 -2.74
N ILE A 67 -0.13 1.60 -2.53
CA ILE A 67 -1.03 2.27 -3.49
C ILE A 67 -0.30 2.58 -4.81
N LEU A 68 0.96 3.02 -4.74
CA LEU A 68 1.75 3.32 -5.93
C LEU A 68 2.05 2.06 -6.75
N LEU A 69 2.38 0.95 -6.10
CA LEU A 69 2.54 -0.36 -6.74
C LEU A 69 1.23 -0.82 -7.40
N ARG A 70 0.11 -0.71 -6.68
CA ARG A 70 -1.23 -1.02 -7.21
C ARG A 70 -1.55 -0.21 -8.46
N ARG A 71 -1.32 1.11 -8.43
CA ARG A 71 -1.53 2.01 -9.58
C ARG A 71 -0.66 1.61 -10.77
N ARG A 72 0.62 1.27 -10.56
CA ARG A 72 1.51 0.81 -11.63
C ARG A 72 1.04 -0.51 -12.24
N ARG A 73 0.59 -1.46 -11.40
CA ARG A 73 0.05 -2.74 -11.84
C ARG A 73 -1.22 -2.56 -12.68
N LEU A 74 -2.18 -1.77 -12.21
CA LEU A 74 -3.43 -1.49 -12.91
C LEU A 74 -3.20 -0.81 -14.27
N LYS A 75 -2.27 0.17 -14.36
CA LYS A 75 -1.91 0.80 -15.63
C LYS A 75 -1.35 -0.20 -16.65
N ARG A 76 -0.47 -1.10 -16.22
CA ARG A 76 0.09 -2.14 -17.09
C ARG A 76 -0.95 -3.19 -17.49
N GLN A 77 -1.86 -3.53 -16.58
CA GLN A 77 -2.95 -4.46 -16.87
C GLN A 77 -3.92 -3.87 -17.89
N ALA A 78 -4.33 -2.61 -17.72
CA ALA A 78 -5.18 -1.91 -18.68
C ALA A 78 -4.54 -1.79 -20.08
N ALA A 79 -3.23 -1.53 -20.15
CA ALA A 79 -2.50 -1.49 -21.43
C ALA A 79 -2.48 -2.86 -22.13
N ARG A 80 -2.36 -3.95 -21.36
CA ARG A 80 -2.41 -5.32 -21.90
C ARG A 80 -3.82 -5.69 -22.37
N ASP A 81 -4.84 -5.36 -21.59
CA ASP A 81 -6.24 -5.65 -21.94
C ASP A 81 -6.66 -4.89 -23.20
N ALA A 82 -6.26 -3.62 -23.33
CA ALA A 82 -6.49 -2.83 -24.55
C ALA A 82 -5.79 -3.43 -25.78
N PHE A 83 -4.57 -3.96 -25.62
CA PHE A 83 -3.86 -4.64 -26.70
C PHE A 83 -4.55 -5.95 -27.12
N LEU A 84 -4.96 -6.78 -26.16
CA LEU A 84 -5.70 -8.02 -26.44
C LEU A 84 -7.04 -7.74 -27.14
N GLN A 85 -7.77 -6.71 -26.71
CA GLN A 85 -9.00 -6.29 -27.36
C GLN A 85 -8.78 -5.77 -28.79
N ALA A 86 -7.68 -5.06 -29.05
CA ALA A 86 -7.34 -4.60 -30.40
C ALA A 86 -7.02 -5.79 -31.32
N MET A 87 -6.26 -6.78 -30.83
CA MET A 87 -5.97 -8.01 -31.59
C MET A 87 -7.23 -8.84 -31.86
N ALA A 88 -8.12 -8.98 -30.88
CA ALA A 88 -9.37 -9.73 -31.03
C ALA A 88 -10.38 -9.09 -32.00
N ARG A 89 -10.18 -7.84 -32.41
CA ARG A 89 -10.98 -7.17 -33.45
C ARG A 89 -10.38 -7.30 -34.86
N LEU A 90 -9.16 -7.82 -34.96
CA LEU A 90 -8.42 -8.01 -36.21
C LEU A 90 -8.58 -9.43 -36.77
N ASP A 91 -9.05 -10.39 -35.95
CA ASP A 91 -9.59 -11.69 -36.36
C ASP A 91 -11.09 -11.58 -36.70
#